data_AF-A0A6B2VBI3-F1
#
_entry.id   AF-A0A6B2VBI3-F1
#
_cell.length_a   1.000
_cell.length_b   1.000
_cell.length_c   1.000
_cell.angle_alpha   90.00
_cell.angle_beta   90.00
_cell.angle_gamma   90.00
#
_symmetry.space_group_name_H-M   'P 1'
#
loop_
_entity.id
_entity.type
_entity.pdbx_description
1 polymer ?
#
loop_
_entity_poly.entity_id
_entity_poly.type
_entity_poly.pdbx_seq_one_letter_code
_entity_poly.pdbx_strand_id
1 'polypeptide(L)'
;SSFGISGTNAHIILEQPPLAEVREERQERTPPWVPVLVTGHTPAALRAQAARLAELDGASVPDVAYALATTRSALEHRAVVVAA
;
A
#
# COMPACT_ATOMS: atom_id res chain seq x y z
N SER A 1 -0.47 26.34 -2.35
CA SER A 1 -1.48 27.39 -2.59
C SER A 1 -2.35 27.01 -3.76
N SER A 2 -3.61 27.40 -3.76
CA SER A 2 -4.52 27.34 -4.90
C SER A 2 -5.12 28.73 -5.13
N PHE A 3 -5.13 29.19 -6.38
CA PHE A 3 -5.62 30.50 -6.78
C PHE A 3 -6.72 30.32 -7.83
N GLY A 4 -7.97 30.59 -7.45
CA GLY A 4 -9.12 30.41 -8.33
C GLY A 4 -9.25 31.55 -9.33
N ILE A 5 -9.72 31.24 -10.54
CA ILE A 5 -10.00 32.25 -11.58
C ILE A 5 -11.07 33.27 -11.16
N SER A 6 -11.91 32.94 -10.17
CA SER A 6 -12.88 33.83 -9.54
C SER A 6 -12.29 34.81 -8.53
N GLY A 7 -11.00 34.68 -8.18
CA GLY A 7 -10.33 35.48 -7.14
C GLY A 7 -10.38 34.87 -5.73
N THR A 8 -10.98 33.69 -5.55
CA THR A 8 -10.93 32.97 -4.26
C THR A 8 -9.65 32.16 -4.13
N ASN A 9 -8.89 32.40 -3.06
CA ASN A 9 -7.59 31.79 -2.82
C ASN A 9 -7.61 30.91 -1.56
N ALA A 10 -6.85 29.82 -1.59
CA ALA A 10 -6.64 28.94 -0.45
C ALA A 10 -5.16 28.59 -0.29
N HIS A 11 -4.66 28.56 0.95
CA HIS A 11 -3.30 28.15 1.28
C HIS A 11 -3.35 27.12 2.40
N ILE A 12 -2.56 26.06 2.28
CA ILE A 12 -2.41 25.01 3.30
C ILE A 12 -0.94 24.96 3.65
N ILE A 13 -0.65 25.00 4.95
CA ILE A 13 0.66 24.70 5.52
C ILE A 13 0.60 23.23 5.96
N LEU A 14 1.51 22.41 5.43
CA LEU A 14 1.64 21.00 5.80
C LEU A 14 2.89 20.86 6.68
N GLU A 15 2.72 20.23 7.82
CA GLU A 15 3.81 19.93 8.75
C GLU A 15 3.96 18.42 8.89
N GLN A 16 5.20 17.95 9.09
CA GLN A 16 5.47 16.54 9.35
C GLN A 16 4.96 16.17 10.74
N PRO A 17 4.29 15.00 10.92
CA PRO A 17 3.98 14.53 12.26
C PRO A 17 5.28 14.24 13.05
N PRO A 18 5.23 14.27 14.38
CA PRO A 18 6.36 13.80 15.20
C PRO A 18 6.69 12.35 14.83
N LEU A 19 7.97 11.97 14.93
CA LEU A 19 8.39 10.58 14.75
C LEU A 19 7.59 9.70 15.73
N ALA A 20 6.92 8.68 15.20
CA ALA A 20 6.28 7.69 16.06
C ALA A 20 7.37 6.98 16.88
N GLU A 21 7.11 6.81 18.18
CA GLU A 21 7.96 5.94 19.01
C GLU A 21 7.95 4.54 18.40
N VAL A 22 9.14 3.96 18.20
CA VAL A 22 9.27 2.58 17.74
C VAL A 22 8.69 1.69 18.84
N ARG A 23 7.47 1.21 18.61
CA ARG A 23 6.87 0.20 19.48
C ARG A 23 7.72 -1.05 19.34
N GLU A 24 8.22 -1.59 20.47
CA GLU A 24 8.95 -2.86 20.47
C GLU A 24 8.17 -3.87 19.63
N GLU A 25 8.84 -4.42 18.62
CA GLU A 25 8.31 -5.48 17.79
C GLU A 25 7.93 -6.63 18.72
N ARG A 26 6.62 -6.84 18.92
CA ARG A 26 6.14 -8.10 19.47
C ARG A 26 6.74 -9.16 18.56
N GLN A 27 7.44 -10.14 19.12
CA GLN A 27 7.86 -11.34 18.39
C GLN A 27 6.62 -12.11 17.94
N GLU A 28 5.95 -11.59 16.92
CA GLU A 28 4.91 -12.28 16.22
C GLU A 28 5.58 -13.36 15.40
N ARG A 29 5.10 -14.60 15.57
CA ARG A 29 5.53 -15.70 14.74
C ARG A 29 5.03 -15.43 13.33
N THR A 30 5.81 -14.69 12.55
CA THR A 30 5.55 -14.52 11.12
C THR A 30 5.58 -15.91 10.50
N PRO A 31 4.51 -16.35 9.84
CA PRO A 31 4.54 -17.62 9.14
C PRO A 31 5.69 -17.60 8.12
N PRO A 32 6.31 -18.76 7.83
CA PRO A 32 7.45 -18.84 6.91
C PRO A 32 7.10 -18.47 5.47
N TRP A 33 5.82 -18.22 5.20
CA TRP A 33 5.31 -17.71 3.95
C TRP A 33 4.02 -16.93 4.20
N VAL A 34 3.78 -15.90 3.39
CA VAL A 34 2.59 -15.05 3.42
C VAL A 34 1.96 -14.93 2.03
N PRO A 35 0.62 -14.89 1.94
CA PRO A 35 -0.07 -14.67 0.68
C PRO A 35 -0.09 -13.18 0.32
N VAL A 36 0.55 -12.82 -0.77
CA VAL A 36 0.54 -11.48 -1.34
C VAL A 36 -0.59 -11.40 -2.37
N LEU A 37 -1.68 -10.70 -2.02
CA LEU A 37 -2.87 -10.57 -2.85
C LEU A 37 -2.74 -9.44 -3.88
N VAL A 38 -3.06 -9.72 -5.15
CA VAL A 38 -3.13 -8.70 -6.21
C VAL A 38 -4.50 -8.75 -6.88
N THR A 39 -5.18 -7.60 -6.98
CA THR A 39 -6.52 -7.50 -7.55
C THR A 39 -6.62 -6.41 -8.61
N GLY A 40 -7.54 -6.55 -9.57
CA GLY A 40 -7.79 -5.58 -10.63
C GLY A 40 -9.20 -5.66 -11.22
N HIS A 41 -9.68 -4.55 -11.79
CA HIS A 41 -10.96 -4.51 -12.51
C HIS A 41 -10.90 -5.17 -13.90
N THR A 42 -9.69 -5.37 -14.44
CA THR A 42 -9.45 -6.07 -15.70
C THR A 42 -8.19 -6.91 -15.59
N PRO A 43 -7.94 -7.89 -16.48
CA PRO A 43 -6.69 -8.65 -16.48
C PRO A 43 -5.46 -7.76 -16.72
N ALA A 44 -5.58 -6.70 -17.52
CA ALA A 44 -4.51 -5.74 -17.75
C ALA A 44 -4.22 -4.91 -16.48
N ALA A 45 -5.26 -4.46 -15.77
CA ALA A 45 -5.12 -3.75 -14.52
C ALA A 45 -4.46 -4.62 -13.44
N LEU A 46 -4.80 -5.91 -13.35
CA LEU A 46 -4.15 -6.84 -12.43
C LEU A 46 -2.64 -6.97 -12.72
N ARG A 47 -2.25 -7.14 -13.99
CA ARG A 47 -0.83 -7.19 -14.37
C ARG A 47 -0.09 -5.90 -14.04
N ALA A 48 -0.74 -4.74 -14.26
CA ALA A 48 -0.16 -3.45 -13.92
C ALA A 48 0.01 -3.26 -12.39
N GLN A 49 -0.91 -3.78 -11.57
CA GLN A 49 -0.73 -3.80 -10.12
C GLN A 49 0.45 -4.70 -9.71
N ALA A 50 0.55 -5.89 -10.30
CA ALA A 50 1.67 -6.81 -10.02
C ALA A 50 3.02 -6.20 -10.40
N ALA A 51 3.12 -5.50 -11.54
CA ALA A 51 4.33 -4.82 -11.97
C ALA A 51 4.74 -3.71 -10.98
N ARG A 52 3.80 -2.86 -10.55
CA ARG A 52 4.08 -1.83 -9.53
C ARG A 52 4.51 -2.42 -8.20
N LEU A 53 3.96 -3.58 -7.83
CA LEU A 53 4.35 -4.25 -6.60
C LEU A 53 5.78 -4.80 -6.68
N ALA A 54 6.20 -5.26 -7.86
CA ALA A 54 7.56 -5.74 -8.09
C ALA A 54 8.62 -4.61 -8.08
N GLU A 55 8.21 -3.35 -8.26
CA GLU A 55 9.07 -2.16 -8.17
C GLU A 55 9.19 -1.63 -6.73
N LEU A 56 8.49 -2.23 -5.76
CA LEU A 56 8.50 -1.77 -4.38
C LEU A 56 9.74 -2.32 -3.64
N ASP A 57 10.67 -1.42 -3.34
CA ASP A 57 11.88 -1.74 -2.59
C ASP A 57 11.81 -1.32 -1.11
N GLY A 58 12.54 -2.03 -0.25
CA GLY A 58 12.73 -1.68 1.16
C GLY A 58 11.52 -1.91 2.09
N ALA A 59 10.41 -2.44 1.57
CA ALA A 59 9.24 -2.79 2.35
C ALA A 59 9.32 -4.24 2.87
N SER A 60 8.84 -4.45 4.09
CA SER A 60 8.65 -5.77 4.69
C SER A 60 7.55 -6.54 3.95
N VAL A 61 7.87 -7.74 3.44
CA VAL A 61 6.91 -8.58 2.69
C VAL A 61 5.66 -8.93 3.52
N PRO A 62 5.76 -9.31 4.80
CA PRO A 62 4.59 -9.50 5.66
C PRO A 62 3.71 -8.26 5.80
N ASP A 63 4.31 -7.08 5.94
CA ASP A 63 3.55 -5.83 6.09
C ASP A 63 2.84 -5.44 4.79
N VAL A 64 3.50 -5.67 3.65
CA VAL A 64 2.90 -5.49 2.32
C VAL A 64 1.74 -6.45 2.14
N ALA A 65 1.91 -7.73 2.47
CA ALA A 65 0.83 -8.73 2.41
C ALA A 65 -0.36 -8.34 3.28
N TYR A 66 -0.09 -7.91 4.52
CA TYR A 66 -1.12 -7.43 5.46
C TYR A 66 -1.86 -6.22 4.91
N ALA A 67 -1.14 -5.21 4.40
CA ALA A 67 -1.73 -4.01 3.83
C ALA A 67 -2.60 -4.33 2.61
N LEU A 68 -2.13 -5.21 1.72
CA LEU A 68 -2.90 -5.64 0.55
C LEU A 68 -4.16 -6.42 0.93
N ALA A 69 -4.12 -7.22 2.00
CA ALA A 69 -5.27 -7.97 2.49
C ALA A 69 -6.32 -7.12 3.22
N THR A 70 -5.90 -6.06 3.91
CA THR A 70 -6.78 -5.30 4.82
C THR A 70 -7.22 -3.95 4.28
N THR A 71 -6.46 -3.35 3.36
CA THR A 71 -6.71 -1.98 2.89
C THR A 71 -7.12 -1.88 1.42
N ARG A 72 -6.97 -2.97 0.64
CA ARG A 72 -7.33 -2.96 -0.78
C ARG A 72 -8.65 -3.67 -1.02
N SER A 73 -9.41 -3.16 -1.98
CA SER A 73 -10.66 -3.78 -2.40
C SER A 73 -10.43 -5.11 -3.11
N ALA A 74 -11.30 -6.09 -2.80
CA ALA A 74 -11.29 -7.40 -3.45
C ALA A 74 -12.03 -7.36 -4.80
N LEU A 75 -11.31 -7.00 -5.86
CA LEU A 75 -11.86 -6.85 -7.23
C LEU A 75 -12.03 -8.19 -7.95
N GLU A 76 -12.64 -8.18 -9.13
CA GLU A 76 -13.02 -9.39 -9.88
C GLU A 76 -11.82 -10.23 -10.33
N HIS A 77 -10.78 -9.61 -10.89
CA HIS A 77 -9.57 -10.33 -11.27
C HIS A 77 -8.62 -10.39 -10.09
N ARG A 78 -8.16 -11.59 -9.74
CA ARG A 78 -7.34 -11.84 -8.55
C ARG A 78 -6.19 -12.79 -8.86
N ALA A 79 -5.06 -12.53 -8.22
CA ALA A 79 -3.89 -13.41 -8.21
C ALA A 79 -3.29 -13.41 -6.80
N VAL A 80 -2.61 -14.49 -6.45
CA VAL A 80 -1.90 -14.63 -5.18
C VAL A 80 -0.49 -15.10 -5.46
N VAL A 81 0.48 -14.43 -4.85
CA VAL A 81 1.87 -14.89 -4.79
C VAL A 81 2.14 -15.36 -3.36
N VAL A 82 2.66 -16.57 -3.21
CA VAL A 82 3.13 -17.05 -1.90
C VAL A 82 4.60 -16.67 -1.79
N ALA A 83 4.92 -15.79 -0.86
CA ALA A 83 6.26 -15.25 -0.65
C ALA A 83 6.75 -15.57 0.76
N ALA A 84 8.05 -15.78 0.92
CA ALA A 84 8.73 -15.95 2.19
C ALA A 84 9.49 -14.67 2.56
#